data_AF-A0A346AS47-F1
#
_entry.id   AF-A0A346AS47-F1
#
_cell.length_a   1.000
_cell.length_b   1.000
_cell.length_c   1.000
_cell.angle_alpha   90.00
_cell.angle_beta   90.00
_cell.angle_gamma   90.00
#
_symmetry.space_group_name_H-M   'P 1'
#
loop_
_entity.id
_entity.type
_entity.pdbx_description
1 polymer ?
#
loop_
_entity_poly.entity_id
_entity_poly.type
_entity_poly.pdbx_seq_one_letter_code
_entity_poly.pdbx_strand_id
1 'polypeptide(L)' 'SVQFSNHTGYPTFKGQILNGQQLWDLVEGLEANDLLYYTHLLTG' A
#
# COMPACT_ATOMS: atom_id res chain seq x y z
N SER A 1 2.20 -4.21 0.50
CA SER A 1 2.51 -3.06 1.37
C SER A 1 2.26 -3.40 2.83
N VAL A 2 2.94 -2.68 3.73
CA VAL A 2 2.78 -2.82 5.18
C VAL A 2 2.65 -1.44 5.81
N GLN A 3 1.95 -1.37 6.93
CA GLN A 3 1.95 -0.20 7.81
C GLN A 3 2.37 -0.67 9.19
N PHE A 4 3.67 -0.61 9.46
CA PHE A 4 4.27 -1.02 10.71
C PHE A 4 4.66 0.17 11.58
N SER A 5 4.78 -0.07 12.89
CA SER A 5 5.28 0.89 13.88
C SER A 5 6.70 1.37 13.58
N ASN A 6 7.52 0.51 12.98
CA ASN A 6 8.93 0.74 12.68
C ASN A 6 9.41 -0.27 11.63
N HIS A 7 10.61 -0.04 11.08
CA HIS A 7 11.26 -1.00 10.21
C HIS A 7 11.70 -2.26 10.98
N THR A 8 11.94 -3.34 10.25
CA THR A 8 12.21 -4.70 10.78
C THR A 8 13.60 -4.89 11.42
N GLY A 9 14.38 -3.82 11.57
CA GLY A 9 15.69 -3.86 12.22
C GLY A 9 15.61 -3.77 13.75
N TYR A 10 14.46 -3.43 14.31
CA TYR A 10 14.22 -3.44 15.76
C TYR A 10 13.73 -4.80 16.24
N PRO A 11 13.90 -5.14 17.54
CA PRO A 11 13.50 -6.44 18.09
C PRO A 11 12.01 -6.76 17.98
N THR A 12 11.16 -5.74 17.92
CA THR A 12 9.72 -5.90 17.70
C THR A 12 9.22 -4.86 16.70
N PHE A 13 8.22 -5.25 15.92
CA PHE A 13 7.43 -4.37 15.08
C PHE A 13 6.01 -4.90 15.09
N LYS A 14 5.03 -4.00 15.00
CA LYS A 14 3.61 -4.35 14.94
C LYS A 14 2.93 -3.50 13.89
N GLY A 15 1.81 -4.00 13.36
CA GLY A 15 0.96 -3.25 12.45
C GLY A 15 0.30 -4.17 11.42
N GLN A 16 -0.24 -3.54 10.38
CA GLN A 16 -1.05 -4.23 9.38
C GLN A 16 -0.23 -4.59 8.14
N ILE A 17 -0.48 -5.78 7.60
CA ILE A 17 -0.10 -6.16 6.24
C ILE A 17 -1.32 -5.97 5.35
N LEU A 18 -1.13 -5.26 4.23
CA LEU A 18 -2.15 -5.15 3.20
C LEU A 18 -2.08 -6.35 2.26
N ASN A 19 -3.17 -7.08 2.13
CA ASN A 19 -3.29 -8.18 1.18
C ASN A 19 -3.67 -7.68 -0.23
N GLY A 20 -3.72 -8.58 -1.21
CA GLY A 20 -4.02 -8.24 -2.61
C GLY A 20 -5.38 -7.57 -2.79
N GLN A 21 -6.43 -8.06 -2.13
CA GLN A 21 -7.76 -7.46 -2.24
C GLN A 21 -7.78 -6.04 -1.68
N GLN A 22 -7.18 -5.82 -0.52
CA GLN A 22 -7.12 -4.49 0.10
C GLN A 22 -6.33 -3.49 -0.74
N LEU A 23 -5.31 -3.94 -1.49
CA LEU A 23 -4.61 -3.09 -2.45
C LEU A 23 -5.48 -2.79 -3.67
N TRP A 24 -6.26 -3.76 -4.13
CA TRP A 24 -7.18 -3.59 -5.26
C TRP A 24 -8.27 -2.57 -4.95
N ASP A 25 -8.86 -2.63 -3.76
CA ASP A 25 -9.89 -1.67 -3.32
C ASP A 25 -9.39 -0.21 -3.37
N LEU A 26 -8.08 0.02 -3.12
CA LEU A 26 -7.47 1.35 -3.26
C LEU A 26 -7.33 1.77 -4.73
N VAL A 27 -6.93 0.85 -5.60
CA VAL A 27 -6.80 1.13 -7.05
C VAL A 27 -8.16 1.44 -7.66
N GLU A 28 -9.20 0.67 -7.32
CA GLU A 28 -10.58 0.95 -7.75
C GLU A 28 -11.05 2.33 -7.28
N GLY A 29 -10.72 2.72 -6.04
CA GLY A 29 -11.01 4.06 -5.54
C GLY A 29 -10.33 5.17 -6.33
N LEU A 30 -9.06 4.98 -6.74
CA LEU A 30 -8.35 5.93 -7.59
C LEU A 30 -8.95 6.00 -9.00
N GLU A 31 -9.31 4.86 -9.57
CA GLU A 31 -9.95 4.77 -10.89
C GLU A 31 -11.31 5.48 -10.89
N ALA A 32 -12.15 5.21 -9.90
CA ALA A 32 -13.50 5.77 -9.78
C ALA A 32 -13.51 7.31 -9.60
N ASN A 33 -12.37 7.90 -9.26
CA ASN A 33 -12.21 9.35 -9.10
C ASN A 33 -11.36 9.97 -10.22
N ASP A 34 -11.09 9.24 -11.31
CA ASP A 34 -10.27 9.72 -12.42
C ASP A 34 -8.88 10.19 -11.94
N LEU A 35 -8.21 9.42 -11.06
CA LEU A 35 -6.89 9.77 -10.51
C LEU A 35 -5.74 8.93 -11.09
N LEU A 36 -6.01 7.95 -11.96
CA LEU A 36 -5.01 7.04 -12.52
C LEU A 36 -4.24 7.62 -13.73
N TYR A 37 -3.69 8.82 -13.60
CA TYR A 37 -2.92 9.50 -14.66
C TYR A 37 -1.42 9.52 -14.38
N TYR A 38 -0.84 8.35 -14.08
CA TYR A 38 0.58 8.23 -13.77
C TYR A 38 1.32 7.51 -14.90
N THR A 39 2.47 8.06 -15.30
CA THR A 39 3.31 7.49 -16.37
C THR A 39 4.32 6.47 -15.86
N HIS A 40 4.54 6.45 -14.54
CA HIS A 40 5.52 5.59 -13.88
C HIS A 40 4.90 4.98 -12.63
N LEU A 41 5.26 3.74 -12.35
CA LEU A 41 4.90 3.03 -11.13
C LEU A 41 6.18 2.71 -10.37
N LEU A 42 6.26 3.16 -9.12
CA LEU A 42 7.35 2.84 -8.19
C LEU A 42 6.82 1.93 -7.08
N THR A 43 7.44 0.77 -6.92
CA THR A 43 7.08 -0.23 -5.91
C THR A 43 8.28 -0.58 -5.06
N GLY A 44 8.06 -0.82 -3.76
CA GLY A 44 9.09 -1.23 -2.79
C GLY A 44 8.46 -1.80 -1.52
#